data_AF-A0A9E2MNI4-F1
#
_entry.id   AF-A0A9E2MNI4-F1
#
_cell.length_a   1.000
_cell.length_b   1.000
_cell.length_c   1.000
_cell.angle_alpha   90.00
_cell.angle_beta   90.00
_cell.angle_gamma   90.00
#
_symmetry.space_group_name_H-M   'P 1'
#
loop_
_entity.id
_entity.type
_entity.pdbx_description
1 polymer ?
#
loop_
_entity_poly.entity_id
_entity_poly.type
_entity_poly.pdbx_seq_one_letter_code
_entity_poly.pdbx_strand_id
1 'polypeptide(L)'
;MDIKRKDFIRRYTDAARVRQSYLIYHRKVLEFVIQLEICINEKWFAVVRYDTAHGYAHRDYLHPDGRIDKTPIFYSNYNEALTFVEEDIKNNWQLYQEHFIKEVAQNDGR
;
A
#
# COMPACT_ATOMS: atom_id res chain seq x y z
N MET A 1 0.17 -29.00 1.41
CA MET A 1 -0.29 -27.90 2.27
C MET A 1 -1.25 -27.04 1.46
N ASP A 2 -2.45 -26.74 1.96
CA ASP A 2 -3.45 -25.91 1.24
C ASP A 2 -3.16 -24.41 1.48
N ILE A 3 -2.19 -23.88 0.73
CA ILE A 3 -1.84 -22.46 0.72
C ILE A 3 -2.59 -21.80 -0.43
N LYS A 4 -3.27 -20.68 -0.16
CA LYS A 4 -4.07 -19.95 -1.14
C LYS A 4 -3.52 -18.55 -1.35
N ARG A 5 -3.31 -18.19 -2.61
CA ARG A 5 -3.10 -16.79 -2.99
C ARG A 5 -4.45 -16.16 -3.33
N LYS A 6 -4.65 -14.91 -2.90
CA LYS A 6 -5.81 -14.10 -3.29
C LYS A 6 -5.35 -12.73 -3.73
N ASP A 7 -5.83 -12.29 -4.89
CA ASP A 7 -5.49 -10.99 -5.47
C ASP A 7 -6.77 -10.18 -5.72
N PHE A 8 -6.74 -8.90 -5.35
CA PHE A 8 -7.88 -7.99 -5.47
C PHE A 8 -7.44 -6.61 -5.93
N ILE A 9 -8.36 -5.90 -6.60
CA ILE A 9 -8.24 -4.48 -6.88
C ILE A 9 -9.49 -3.80 -6.35
N ARG A 10 -9.33 -2.91 -5.38
CA ARG A 10 -10.38 -2.02 -4.90
C ARG A 10 -10.20 -0.66 -5.55
N ARG A 11 -11.21 -0.17 -6.28
CA ARG A 11 -11.21 1.19 -6.80
C ARG A 11 -11.93 2.11 -5.81
N TYR A 12 -11.31 3.24 -5.47
CA TYR A 12 -11.92 4.30 -4.67
C TYR A 12 -12.53 5.37 -5.57
N THR A 13 -11.79 5.77 -6.61
CA THR A 13 -12.23 6.69 -7.66
C THR A 13 -11.60 6.25 -8.99
N ASP A 14 -11.88 6.95 -10.08
CA ASP A 14 -11.20 6.73 -11.37
C ASP A 14 -9.70 7.02 -11.30
N ALA A 15 -9.27 7.84 -10.34
CA ALA A 15 -7.89 8.24 -10.12
C ALA A 15 -7.23 7.60 -8.90
N ALA A 16 -7.91 6.73 -8.15
CA ALA A 16 -7.38 6.10 -6.95
C ALA A 16 -7.81 4.64 -6.83
N ARG A 17 -6.84 3.73 -6.70
CA ARG A 17 -7.09 2.30 -6.51
C ARG A 17 -6.10 1.68 -5.53
N VAL A 18 -6.50 0.58 -4.95
CA VAL A 18 -5.67 -0.24 -4.07
C VAL A 18 -5.57 -1.64 -4.63
N ARG A 19 -4.36 -2.10 -4.86
CA ARG A 19 -4.05 -3.49 -5.21
C ARG A 19 -3.68 -4.25 -3.96
N GLN A 20 -4.20 -5.47 -3.85
CA GLN A 20 -4.04 -6.30 -2.67
C GLN A 20 -3.68 -7.72 -3.10
N SER A 21 -2.69 -8.31 -2.46
CA SER A 21 -2.32 -9.71 -2.60
C SER A 21 -2.09 -10.33 -1.23
N TYR A 22 -2.62 -11.53 -1.01
CA TYR A 22 -2.53 -12.25 0.25
C TYR A 22 -2.11 -13.69 0.02
N LEU A 23 -1.22 -14.21 0.86
CA LEU A 23 -0.93 -15.62 0.98
C LEU A 23 -1.53 -16.13 2.30
N ILE A 24 -2.43 -17.12 2.22
CA ILE A 24 -3.23 -17.56 3.37
C ILE A 24 -3.10 -19.07 3.56
N TYR A 25 -2.95 -19.50 4.81
CA TYR A 25 -2.98 -20.90 5.24
C TYR A 25 -3.83 -21.08 6.49
N HIS A 26 -4.87 -21.93 6.46
CA HIS A 26 -5.81 -22.17 7.58
C HIS A 26 -6.23 -20.88 8.33
N ARG A 27 -6.68 -19.86 7.59
CA ARG A 27 -7.10 -18.53 8.11
C ARG A 27 -5.99 -17.65 8.67
N LYS A 28 -4.73 -18.09 8.62
CA LYS A 28 -3.55 -17.27 8.95
C LYS A 28 -3.02 -16.61 7.71
N VAL A 29 -2.74 -15.31 7.80
CA VAL A 29 -2.02 -14.56 6.77
C VAL A 29 -0.54 -14.92 6.92
N LEU A 30 0.06 -15.42 5.85
CA LEU A 30 1.49 -15.73 5.77
C LEU A 30 2.28 -14.59 5.15
N GLU A 31 1.69 -13.92 4.16
CA GLU A 31 2.27 -12.77 3.48
C GLU A 31 1.14 -11.88 2.97
N PHE A 32 1.40 -10.58 2.86
CA PHE A 32 0.53 -9.66 2.14
C PHE A 32 1.33 -8.56 1.45
N VAL A 33 0.70 -7.99 0.42
CA VAL A 33 1.09 -6.74 -0.24
C VAL A 33 -0.17 -5.91 -0.44
N ILE A 34 -0.21 -4.68 0.07
CA ILE A 34 -1.28 -3.71 -0.15
C ILE A 34 -0.65 -2.43 -0.71
N GLN A 35 -1.06 -2.01 -1.90
CA GLN A 35 -0.48 -0.86 -2.60
C GLN A 35 -1.57 0.11 -3.02
N LEU A 36 -1.51 1.34 -2.51
CA LEU A 36 -2.28 2.48 -3.01
C LEU A 36 -1.60 3.03 -4.26
N GLU A 37 -2.37 3.15 -5.33
CA GLU A 37 -1.95 3.73 -6.58
C GLU A 37 -2.85 4.91 -6.95
N ILE A 38 -2.23 6.02 -7.35
CA ILE A 38 -2.90 7.26 -7.76
C ILE A 38 -2.60 7.53 -9.22
N CYS A 39 -3.63 7.86 -10.00
CA CYS A 39 -3.51 8.24 -11.40
C CYS A 39 -3.30 9.75 -11.51
N ILE A 40 -2.19 10.17 -12.14
CA ILE A 40 -1.88 11.57 -12.44
C ILE A 40 -1.44 11.60 -13.90
N ASN A 41 -2.07 12.46 -14.71
CA ASN A 41 -1.77 12.59 -16.15
C ASN A 41 -1.75 11.23 -16.87
N GLU A 42 -2.79 10.41 -16.64
CA GLU A 42 -2.98 9.07 -17.22
C GLU A 42 -1.93 8.01 -16.81
N LYS A 43 -1.06 8.32 -15.84
CA LYS A 43 -0.05 7.40 -15.32
C LYS A 43 -0.38 7.02 -13.87
N TRP A 44 -0.33 5.73 -13.58
CA TRP A 44 -0.51 5.20 -12.22
C TRP A 44 0.81 5.19 -11.47
N PHE A 45 0.84 5.88 -10.33
CA PHE A 45 1.98 5.92 -9.42
C PHE A 45 1.64 5.15 -8.16
N ALA A 46 2.55 4.30 -7.69
CA ALA A 46 2.47 3.75 -6.34
C ALA A 46 2.82 4.86 -5.35
N VAL A 47 1.96 5.05 -4.35
CA VAL A 47 2.10 6.15 -3.36
C VAL A 47 2.45 5.60 -1.98
N VAL A 48 1.74 4.56 -1.55
CA VAL A 48 2.04 3.84 -0.31
C VAL A 48 1.93 2.36 -0.58
N ARG A 49 2.93 1.60 -0.12
CA ARG A 49 2.95 0.14 -0.16
C ARG A 49 3.19 -0.42 1.23
N TYR A 50 2.36 -1.37 1.62
CA TYR A 50 2.55 -2.18 2.80
C TYR A 50 2.87 -3.60 2.37
N ASP A 51 3.98 -4.16 2.85
CA ASP A 51 4.32 -5.55 2.55
C ASP A 51 5.08 -6.24 3.69
N THR A 52 5.31 -7.54 3.50
CA THR A 52 5.90 -8.47 4.47
C THR A 52 7.20 -9.13 3.97
N ALA A 53 7.83 -8.58 2.93
CA ALA A 53 8.91 -9.22 2.17
C ALA A 53 10.18 -9.56 2.98
N HIS A 54 10.30 -9.08 4.23
CA HIS A 54 11.46 -9.27 5.09
C HIS A 54 11.15 -9.96 6.44
N GLY A 55 10.03 -10.68 6.53
CA GLY A 55 9.66 -11.36 7.78
C GLY A 55 9.08 -10.43 8.85
N TYR A 56 8.83 -9.17 8.49
CA TYR A 56 8.06 -8.21 9.27
C TYR A 56 7.25 -7.31 8.34
N ALA A 57 6.10 -6.83 8.83
CA ALA A 57 5.28 -5.87 8.11
C ALA A 57 5.93 -4.49 8.13
N HIS A 58 5.92 -3.78 7.01
CA HIS A 58 6.41 -2.41 6.93
C HIS A 58 5.62 -1.60 5.91
N ARG A 59 5.72 -0.27 6.05
CA ARG A 59 5.20 0.73 5.12
C ARG A 59 6.35 1.32 4.33
N ASP A 60 6.25 1.29 3.02
CA ASP A 60 7.02 2.09 2.09
C ASP A 60 6.14 3.26 1.63
N TYR A 61 6.53 4.48 1.99
CA TYR A 61 5.98 5.69 1.37
C TYR A 61 6.85 6.03 0.16
N LEU A 62 6.25 6.04 -1.04
CA LEU A 62 6.96 6.22 -2.30
C LEU A 62 6.78 7.66 -2.77
N HIS A 63 7.90 8.35 -2.96
CA HIS A 63 7.92 9.72 -3.44
C HIS A 63 8.04 9.76 -4.97
N PRO A 64 7.52 10.82 -5.63
CA PRO A 64 7.56 10.93 -7.09
C PRO A 64 8.99 11.10 -7.65
N ASP A 65 9.96 11.51 -6.82
CA ASP A 65 11.39 11.57 -7.15
C ASP A 65 12.12 10.21 -7.05
N GLY A 66 11.41 9.15 -6.65
CA GLY A 66 11.95 7.80 -6.47
C GLY A 66 12.49 7.51 -5.08
N ARG A 67 12.49 8.48 -4.15
CA ARG A 67 12.82 8.23 -2.73
C ARG A 67 11.76 7.33 -2.10
N ILE A 68 12.18 6.51 -1.14
CA ILE A 68 11.30 5.61 -0.38
C ILE A 68 11.56 5.80 1.12
N ASP A 69 10.52 6.20 1.85
CA ASP A 69 10.56 6.27 3.31
C ASP A 69 9.97 4.98 3.90
N LYS A 70 10.84 4.10 4.40
CA LYS A 70 10.48 2.79 4.96
C LYS A 70 10.26 2.87 6.47
N THR A 71 9.07 2.51 6.93
CA THR A 71 8.67 2.49 8.36
C THR A 71 8.26 1.07 8.77
N PRO A 72 8.95 0.41 9.71
CA PRO A 72 8.51 -0.89 10.23
C PRO A 72 7.18 -0.78 10.99
N ILE A 73 6.37 -1.83 10.95
CA ILE A 73 5.10 -1.91 11.65
C ILE A 73 5.16 -3.09 12.62
N PHE A 74 4.99 -2.80 13.91
CA PHE A 74 5.14 -3.78 14.98
C PHE A 74 3.77 -4.30 15.42
N TYR A 75 3.40 -5.48 14.94
CA TYR A 75 2.24 -6.25 15.39
C TYR A 75 2.65 -7.66 15.78
N SER A 76 1.83 -8.30 16.61
CA SER A 76 2.10 -9.64 17.13
C SER A 76 2.00 -10.72 16.04
N ASN A 77 1.23 -10.47 14.99
CA ASN A 77 1.06 -11.36 13.84
C ASN A 77 0.57 -10.60 12.59
N TYR A 78 0.65 -11.26 11.42
CA TYR A 78 0.25 -10.65 10.15
C TYR A 78 -1.26 -10.47 9.98
N ASN A 79 -2.10 -11.18 10.74
CA ASN A 79 -3.54 -10.91 10.71
C ASN A 79 -3.83 -9.53 11.35
N GLU A 80 -3.24 -9.23 12.50
CA GLU A 80 -3.33 -7.91 13.14
C GLU A 80 -2.71 -6.82 12.27
N ALA A 81 -1.52 -7.07 11.71
CA ALA A 81 -0.87 -6.12 10.81
C ALA A 81 -1.74 -5.83 9.57
N LEU A 82 -2.34 -6.87 8.98
CA LEU A 82 -3.23 -6.71 7.83
C LEU A 82 -4.46 -5.85 8.18
N THR A 83 -5.12 -6.12 9.31
CA THR A 83 -6.26 -5.31 9.75
C THR A 83 -5.88 -3.84 9.89
N PHE A 84 -4.76 -3.54 10.55
CA PHE A 84 -4.25 -2.18 10.68
C PHE A 84 -4.01 -1.52 9.31
N VAL A 85 -3.35 -2.24 8.40
CA VAL A 85 -3.04 -1.72 7.06
C VAL A 85 -4.32 -1.43 6.26
N GLU A 86 -5.31 -2.32 6.32
CA GLU A 86 -6.60 -2.11 5.66
C GLU A 86 -7.35 -0.89 6.23
N GLU A 87 -7.30 -0.69 7.54
CA GLU A 87 -7.88 0.48 8.22
C GLU A 87 -7.15 1.78 7.86
N ASP A 88 -5.82 1.79 7.89
CA ASP A 88 -5.02 2.96 7.50
C ASP A 88 -5.34 3.39 6.06
N ILE A 89 -5.26 2.47 5.10
CA ILE A 89 -5.57 2.78 3.71
C ILE A 89 -7.01 3.27 3.55
N LYS A 90 -7.97 2.61 4.21
CA LYS A 90 -9.37 3.02 4.15
C LYS A 90 -9.60 4.43 4.67
N ASN A 91 -8.93 4.81 5.76
CA ASN A 91 -9.17 6.08 6.44
C ASN A 91 -8.30 7.23 5.90
N ASN A 92 -7.12 6.92 5.34
CA ASN A 92 -6.09 7.92 5.03
C ASN A 92 -5.74 8.05 3.53
N TRP A 93 -6.36 7.28 2.61
CA TRP A 93 -5.99 7.31 1.19
C TRP A 93 -6.08 8.71 0.54
N GLN A 94 -7.06 9.53 0.90
CA GLN A 94 -7.16 10.90 0.38
C GLN A 94 -5.98 11.75 0.82
N LEU A 95 -5.55 11.61 2.08
CA LEU A 95 -4.42 12.34 2.61
C LEU A 95 -3.13 11.94 1.87
N TYR A 96 -2.91 10.63 1.67
CA TYR A 96 -1.79 10.14 0.86
C TYR A 96 -1.81 10.68 -0.57
N GLN A 97 -2.99 10.70 -1.20
CA GLN A 97 -3.17 11.28 -2.53
C GLN A 97 -2.82 12.77 -2.55
N GLU A 98 -3.35 13.56 -1.63
CA GLU A 98 -3.09 14.99 -1.55
C GLU A 98 -1.60 15.30 -1.36
N HIS A 99 -0.92 14.59 -0.47
CA HIS A 99 0.52 14.76 -0.26
C HIS A 99 1.32 14.42 -1.52
N PHE A 100 1.03 13.28 -2.14
CA PHE A 100 1.75 12.87 -3.34
C PHE A 100 1.55 13.85 -4.51
N ILE A 101 0.32 14.35 -4.72
CA ILE A 101 0.03 15.35 -5.76
C ILE A 101 0.80 16.66 -5.49
N LYS A 102 0.88 17.10 -4.23
CA LYS A 102 1.67 18.28 -3.85
C LYS A 102 3.15 18.09 -4.14
N GLU A 103 3.70 16.92 -3.86
CA GLU A 103 5.10 16.59 -4.16
C GLU A 103 5.38 16.54 -5.66
N VAL A 104 4.47 15.97 -6.47
CA VAL A 104 4.58 15.97 -7.93
C VAL A 104 4.65 17.41 -8.46
N ALA A 105 3.72 18.28 -8.03
CA ALA A 105 3.70 19.68 -8.46
C ALA A 105 4.97 20.45 -8.08
N GLN A 106 5.61 20.11 -6.95
CA GLN A 106 6.88 20.71 -6.53
C GLN A 106 8.08 20.21 -7.34
N ASN A 107 8.04 18.96 -7.81
CA ASN A 107 9.09 18.37 -8.63
C ASN A 107 8.99 18.78 -10.12
N ASP A 108 7.78 18.96 -10.65
CA ASP A 108 7.57 19.42 -12.04
C ASP A 108 7.93 20.90 -12.25
N GLY A 109 8.00 21.68 -11.17
CA GLY A 109 8.40 23.10 -11.18
C GLY A 109 9.91 23.34 -11.07
N ARG A 110 10.74 22.28 -11.07
CA ARG A 110 12.21 22.33 -11.08
C ARG A 110 12.75 21.97 -12.46
#